data_AF-A0A661N873-F1
#
_entry.id   AF-A0A661N873-F1
#
_cell.length_a   1.000
_cell.length_b   1.000
_cell.length_c   1.000
_cell.angle_alpha   90.00
_cell.angle_beta   90.00
_cell.angle_gamma   90.00
#
_symmetry.space_group_name_H-M   'P 1'
#
loop_
_entity.id
_entity.type
_entity.pdbx_description
1 polymer ?
#
loop_
_entity_poly.entity_id
_entity_poly.type
_entity_poly.pdbx_seq_one_letter_code
_entity_poly.pdbx_strand_id
1 'polypeptide(L)'
;MEVYLVILGSAVALALVGIVVLGASNAWRFGRVFGPTTQIGRGGPYRQREQRSVEGRGVPKTIWLASVSASLWGVITLFIFVPAGALLATALFAGSEYTGLPRDAWAGAGAVTLVVMCISGLLLAVALFIYAARLMKRDASHVADVVKWSVAHHASVFVYFLILGAVVGQREGLVYAFLAVIVPCLAGLLQAKAMSAAARRIEGIEAEEDRGLALAAEAPLVA
;
A
#
# COMPACT_ATOMS: atom_id res chain seq x y z
N MET A 1 -10.14 -28.61 -0.45
CA MET A 1 -10.79 -27.48 0.24
C MET A 1 -10.09 -27.16 1.56
N GLU A 2 -9.78 -28.16 2.40
CA GLU A 2 -9.12 -27.98 3.71
C GLU A 2 -7.74 -27.31 3.63
N VAL A 3 -6.89 -27.70 2.67
CA VAL A 3 -5.56 -27.10 2.48
C VAL A 3 -5.64 -25.59 2.17
N TYR A 4 -6.63 -25.16 1.40
CA TYR A 4 -6.83 -23.74 1.08
C TYR A 4 -7.28 -22.92 2.30
N LEU A 5 -8.12 -23.49 3.16
CA LEU A 5 -8.55 -22.85 4.40
C LEU A 5 -7.40 -22.73 5.41
N VAL A 6 -6.52 -23.72 5.46
CA VAL A 6 -5.32 -23.69 6.32
C VAL A 6 -4.31 -22.67 5.82
N ILE A 7 -4.07 -22.58 4.50
CA ILE A 7 -3.17 -21.57 3.92
C ILE A 7 -3.75 -20.17 4.13
N LEU A 8 -5.03 -19.97 3.85
CA LEU A 8 -5.71 -18.68 4.04
C LEU A 8 -5.74 -18.29 5.52
N GLY A 9 -6.09 -19.22 6.41
CA GLY A 9 -6.11 -19.00 7.86
C GLY A 9 -4.73 -18.66 8.41
N SER A 10 -3.69 -19.37 7.96
CA SER A 10 -2.29 -19.11 8.35
C SER A 10 -1.79 -17.77 7.82
N ALA A 11 -2.14 -17.40 6.59
CA ALA A 11 -1.80 -16.10 6.01
C ALA A 11 -2.51 -14.95 6.72
N VAL A 12 -3.79 -15.10 7.06
CA VAL A 12 -4.54 -14.12 7.87
C VAL A 12 -3.98 -14.03 9.29
N ALA A 13 -3.63 -15.15 9.92
CA ALA A 13 -3.01 -15.15 11.24
C ALA A 13 -1.64 -14.46 11.22
N LEU A 14 -0.78 -14.76 10.23
CA LEU A 14 0.50 -14.08 10.02
C LEU A 14 0.31 -12.59 9.68
N ALA A 15 -0.76 -12.23 9.00
CA ALA A 15 -1.14 -10.83 8.77
C ALA A 15 -1.50 -10.11 10.05
N LEU A 16 -2.35 -10.71 10.86
CA LEU A 16 -2.75 -10.15 12.14
C LEU A 16 -1.55 -10.06 13.08
N VAL A 17 -0.69 -11.08 13.14
CA VAL A 17 0.56 -11.05 13.91
C VAL A 17 1.51 -10.00 13.34
N GLY A 18 1.67 -9.88 12.02
CA GLY A 18 2.49 -8.86 11.39
C GLY A 18 1.98 -7.44 11.66
N ILE A 19 0.66 -7.21 11.61
CA ILE A 19 0.01 -5.95 11.96
C ILE A 19 0.18 -5.66 13.45
N VAL A 20 0.05 -6.67 14.32
CA VAL A 20 0.23 -6.53 15.77
C VAL A 20 1.70 -6.32 16.12
N VAL A 21 2.65 -6.98 15.45
CA VAL A 21 4.10 -6.89 15.74
C VAL A 21 4.69 -5.62 15.13
N LEU A 22 4.35 -5.27 13.88
CA LEU A 22 4.76 -4.00 13.25
C LEU A 22 4.01 -2.80 13.86
N GLY A 23 2.75 -3.01 14.28
CA GLY A 23 1.98 -2.05 15.06
C GLY A 23 2.48 -1.91 16.50
N ALA A 24 2.89 -2.97 17.18
CA ALA A 24 3.42 -2.89 18.54
C ALA A 24 4.87 -2.38 18.58
N SER A 25 5.69 -2.72 17.58
CA SER A 25 7.10 -2.29 17.52
C SER A 25 7.27 -0.83 17.11
N ASN A 26 6.28 -0.20 16.46
CA ASN A 26 6.35 1.21 16.04
C ASN A 26 5.16 2.11 16.42
N ALA A 27 3.98 1.60 16.84
CA ALA A 27 2.73 2.37 16.79
C ALA A 27 2.08 2.78 18.13
N TRP A 28 2.76 2.69 19.28
CA TRP A 28 2.27 3.35 20.51
C TRP A 28 2.97 4.66 20.86
N ARG A 29 3.88 5.15 20.00
CA ARG A 29 4.53 6.45 20.18
C ARG A 29 4.35 7.37 18.98
N PHE A 30 3.16 7.96 18.96
CA PHE A 30 2.83 9.32 18.51
C PHE A 30 3.08 9.65 17.04
N GLY A 31 2.02 10.14 16.38
CA GLY A 31 2.14 10.96 15.18
C GLY A 31 3.02 12.15 15.51
N ARG A 32 4.27 12.10 15.04
CA ARG A 32 5.23 13.17 15.17
C ARG A 32 4.90 14.16 14.07
N VAL A 33 4.31 15.29 14.43
CA VAL A 33 4.37 16.47 13.57
C VAL A 33 5.65 17.20 13.93
N PHE A 34 6.38 17.65 12.92
CA PHE A 34 7.46 18.58 13.12
C PHE A 34 6.85 19.95 13.43
N GLY A 35 6.82 20.34 14.70
CA GLY A 35 6.39 21.67 15.11
C GLY A 35 7.29 22.77 14.54
N PRO A 36 6.86 24.05 14.61
CA PRO A 36 7.62 25.18 14.11
C PRO A 36 9.04 25.15 14.66
N THR A 37 9.99 25.43 13.78
CA THR A 37 11.41 25.57 14.12
C THR A 37 11.55 26.67 15.16
N THR A 38 11.73 26.28 16.42
CA THR A 38 12.12 27.23 17.46
C THR A 38 13.60 27.50 17.27
N GLN A 39 13.96 28.75 16.96
CA GLN A 39 15.35 29.19 17.05
C GLN A 39 15.74 29.22 18.53
N ILE A 40 16.25 28.11 19.04
CA ILE A 40 16.89 28.09 20.35
C ILE A 40 18.33 28.56 20.17
N GLY A 41 18.52 29.87 20.29
CA GLY A 41 19.84 30.49 20.19
C GLY A 41 19.82 31.95 20.57
N ARG A 42 19.78 32.26 21.88
CA ARG A 42 20.25 33.57 22.37
C ARG A 42 21.78 33.57 22.26
N GLY A 43 22.30 34.17 21.19
CA GLY A 43 23.70 34.65 21.11
C GLY A 43 24.65 33.77 20.29
N GLY A 44 24.83 34.11 19.00
CA GLY A 44 26.00 33.71 18.21
C GLY A 44 25.70 33.40 16.74
N PRO A 45 26.50 33.90 15.77
CA PRO A 45 26.24 33.77 14.33
C PRO A 45 26.39 32.35 13.74
N TYR A 46 26.73 31.33 14.54
CA TYR A 46 27.10 29.99 14.04
C TYR A 46 26.36 28.80 14.68
N ARG A 47 25.27 29.01 15.43
CA ARG A 47 24.43 27.90 15.93
C ARG A 47 22.94 28.22 15.89
N GLN A 48 22.40 28.43 14.69
CA GLN A 48 20.97 28.22 14.45
C GLN A 48 20.77 26.75 14.09
N ARG A 49 20.64 25.87 15.09
CA ARG A 49 20.02 24.57 14.85
C ARG A 49 18.51 24.79 14.92
N GLU A 50 17.86 24.73 13.76
CA GLU A 50 16.42 24.58 13.64
C GLU A 50 15.97 23.35 14.44
N GLN A 51 15.50 23.57 15.66
CA GLN A 51 14.95 22.50 16.49
C GLN A 51 13.44 22.48 16.25
N ARG A 52 12.99 21.61 15.35
CA ARG A 52 11.57 21.27 15.21
C ARG A 52 11.14 20.56 16.49
N SER A 53 10.30 21.19 17.31
CA SER A 53 9.74 20.53 18.49
C SER A 53 8.83 19.39 18.02
N VAL A 54 9.08 18.17 18.49
CA VAL A 54 8.24 17.01 18.17
C VAL A 54 7.11 16.98 19.19
N GLU A 55 5.99 17.63 18.90
CA GLU A 55 4.78 17.48 19.70
C GLU A 55 4.05 16.18 19.32
N GLY A 56 3.74 15.36 20.33
CA GLY A 56 2.94 14.16 20.12
C GLY A 56 1.48 14.52 19.88
N ARG A 57 1.03 14.53 18.62
CA ARG A 57 -0.39 14.71 18.29
C ARG A 57 -1.04 13.37 17.96
N GLY A 58 -2.27 13.19 18.40
CA GLY A 58 -3.08 12.00 18.08
C GLY A 58 -3.28 11.89 16.57
N VAL A 59 -3.11 10.69 16.00
CA VAL A 59 -3.34 10.45 14.57
C VAL A 59 -4.86 10.41 14.32
N PRO A 60 -5.40 11.22 13.38
CA PRO A 60 -6.81 11.13 12.99
C PRO A 60 -7.22 9.69 12.67
N LYS A 61 -8.42 9.28 13.10
CA LYS A 61 -8.93 7.92 12.87
C LYS A 61 -8.89 7.51 11.39
N THR A 62 -9.13 8.46 10.48
CA THR A 62 -9.07 8.23 9.02
C THR A 62 -7.68 7.84 8.54
N ILE A 63 -6.64 8.50 9.06
CA ILE A 63 -5.23 8.20 8.77
C ILE A 63 -4.87 6.84 9.35
N TRP A 64 -5.26 6.57 10.60
CA TRP A 64 -5.01 5.27 11.22
C TRP A 64 -5.65 4.12 10.44
N LEU A 65 -6.94 4.25 10.07
CA LEU A 65 -7.66 3.25 9.28
C LEU A 65 -7.01 3.03 7.91
N ALA A 66 -6.59 4.11 7.23
CA ALA A 66 -5.90 4.02 5.96
C ALA A 66 -4.56 3.28 6.10
N SER A 67 -3.76 3.58 7.13
CA SER A 67 -2.51 2.88 7.42
C SER A 67 -2.71 1.39 7.71
N VAL A 68 -3.69 1.05 8.55
CA VAL A 68 -4.01 -0.35 8.86
C VAL A 68 -4.48 -1.09 7.62
N SER A 69 -5.34 -0.46 6.81
CA SER A 69 -5.81 -1.04 5.55
C SER A 69 -4.67 -1.28 4.56
N ALA A 70 -3.72 -0.33 4.44
CA ALA A 70 -2.51 -0.44 3.63
C ALA A 70 -1.63 -1.61 4.07
N SER A 71 -1.33 -1.71 5.37
CA SER A 71 -0.55 -2.83 5.90
C SER A 71 -1.23 -4.17 5.70
N LEU A 72 -2.54 -4.27 5.98
CA LEU A 72 -3.30 -5.51 5.79
C LEU A 72 -3.28 -5.95 4.32
N TRP A 73 -3.49 -5.03 3.40
CA TRP A 73 -3.44 -5.33 1.98
C TRP A 73 -2.04 -5.70 1.50
N GLY A 74 -1.01 -5.06 2.04
CA GLY A 74 0.38 -5.43 1.81
C GLY A 74 0.65 -6.87 2.23
N VAL A 75 0.13 -7.30 3.38
CA VAL A 75 0.24 -8.70 3.81
C VAL A 75 -0.51 -9.65 2.87
N ILE A 76 -1.79 -9.37 2.58
CA ILE A 76 -2.59 -10.21 1.69
C ILE A 76 -1.89 -10.35 0.34
N THR A 77 -1.36 -9.26 -0.20
CA THR A 77 -0.60 -9.26 -1.45
C THR A 77 0.63 -10.16 -1.34
N LEU A 78 1.42 -10.02 -0.28
CA LEU A 78 2.67 -10.75 -0.10
C LEU A 78 2.49 -12.25 0.16
N PHE A 79 1.51 -12.63 0.98
CA PHE A 79 1.36 -14.02 1.46
C PHE A 79 0.27 -14.81 0.73
N ILE A 80 -0.62 -14.14 0.01
CA ILE A 80 -1.71 -14.80 -0.72
C ILE A 80 -1.53 -14.57 -2.22
N PHE A 81 -1.49 -13.32 -2.69
CA PHE A 81 -1.52 -13.04 -4.13
C PHE A 81 -0.18 -13.32 -4.83
N VAL A 82 0.96 -12.99 -4.23
CA VAL A 82 2.28 -13.27 -4.81
C VAL A 82 2.52 -14.79 -4.97
N PRO A 83 2.28 -15.64 -3.94
CA PRO A 83 2.37 -17.09 -4.09
C PRO A 83 1.37 -17.66 -5.09
N ALA A 84 0.12 -17.18 -5.08
CA ALA A 84 -0.88 -17.61 -6.06
C ALA A 84 -0.47 -17.26 -7.50
N GLY A 85 0.09 -16.06 -7.71
CA GLY A 85 0.68 -15.65 -8.99
C GLY A 85 1.86 -16.52 -9.40
N ALA A 86 2.70 -16.95 -8.46
CA ALA A 86 3.86 -17.81 -8.75
C ALA A 86 3.41 -19.23 -9.15
N LEU A 87 2.39 -19.77 -8.46
CA LEU A 87 1.77 -21.03 -8.83
C LEU A 87 1.13 -20.95 -10.22
N LEU A 88 0.42 -19.84 -10.52
CA LEU A 88 -0.14 -19.60 -11.83
C LEU A 88 0.96 -19.51 -12.91
N ALA A 89 2.01 -18.72 -12.68
CA ALA A 89 3.15 -18.61 -13.59
C ALA A 89 3.77 -19.98 -13.87
N THR A 90 3.95 -20.81 -12.84
CA THR A 90 4.46 -22.18 -12.96
C THR A 90 3.54 -23.06 -13.80
N ALA A 91 2.22 -22.99 -13.58
CA ALA A 91 1.24 -23.72 -14.38
C ALA A 91 1.24 -23.28 -15.85
N LEU A 92 1.42 -21.98 -16.10
CA LEU A 92 1.55 -21.42 -17.45
C LEU A 92 2.86 -21.88 -18.13
N PHE A 93 3.99 -21.85 -17.42
CA PHE A 93 5.28 -22.34 -17.95
C PHE A 93 5.29 -23.84 -18.22
N ALA A 94 4.58 -24.62 -17.39
CA ALA A 94 4.43 -26.05 -17.60
C ALA A 94 3.71 -26.37 -18.91
N GLY A 95 2.99 -25.41 -19.50
CA GLY A 95 2.34 -25.53 -20.79
C GLY A 95 1.24 -26.58 -20.71
N SER A 96 0.05 -26.17 -20.26
CA SER A 96 -1.08 -27.10 -20.25
C SER A 96 -1.43 -27.46 -21.70
N GLU A 97 -1.40 -28.74 -22.06
CA GLU A 97 -1.83 -29.27 -23.37
C GLU A 97 -3.30 -28.95 -23.71
N TYR A 98 -4.03 -28.37 -22.77
CA TYR A 98 -5.48 -28.23 -22.78
C TYR A 98 -6.04 -27.14 -23.69
N THR A 99 -5.23 -26.30 -24.32
CA THR A 99 -5.68 -25.00 -24.85
C THR A 99 -5.32 -24.72 -26.31
N GLY A 100 -4.60 -25.62 -26.98
CA GLY A 100 -4.28 -25.49 -28.41
C GLY A 100 -3.37 -24.31 -28.79
N LEU A 101 -2.94 -23.48 -27.82
CA LEU A 101 -1.94 -22.43 -28.05
C LEU A 101 -0.53 -23.03 -28.08
N PRO A 102 0.38 -22.45 -28.87
CA PRO A 102 1.76 -22.92 -28.95
C PRO A 102 2.52 -22.63 -27.64
N ARG A 103 3.53 -23.46 -27.36
CA ARG A 103 4.26 -23.48 -26.08
C ARG A 103 4.97 -22.17 -25.75
N ASP A 104 5.43 -21.45 -26.76
CA ASP A 104 6.06 -20.13 -26.66
C ASP A 104 5.06 -19.07 -26.15
N ALA A 105 3.80 -19.11 -26.59
CA ALA A 105 2.76 -18.23 -26.09
C ALA A 105 2.48 -18.47 -24.59
N TRP A 106 2.48 -19.74 -24.15
CA TRP A 106 2.34 -20.09 -22.73
C TRP A 106 3.52 -19.64 -21.89
N ALA A 107 4.75 -19.81 -22.40
CA ALA A 107 5.95 -19.32 -21.73
C ALA A 107 5.93 -17.79 -21.59
N GLY A 108 5.48 -17.08 -22.64
CA GLY A 108 5.26 -15.64 -22.59
C GLY A 108 4.24 -15.23 -21.53
N ALA A 109 3.08 -15.89 -21.49
CA ALA A 109 2.05 -15.63 -20.48
C ALA A 109 2.56 -15.90 -19.04
N GLY A 110 3.32 -16.99 -18.84
CA GLY A 110 3.96 -17.31 -17.57
C GLY A 110 4.97 -16.24 -17.14
N ALA A 111 5.80 -15.76 -18.06
CA ALA A 111 6.76 -14.68 -17.80
C ALA A 111 6.07 -13.36 -17.41
N VAL A 112 5.01 -13.00 -18.15
CA VAL A 112 4.21 -11.81 -17.82
C VAL A 112 3.54 -11.95 -16.45
N THR A 113 2.99 -13.13 -16.14
CA THR A 113 2.41 -13.41 -14.81
C THR A 113 3.45 -13.23 -13.71
N LEU A 114 4.65 -13.80 -13.88
CA LEU A 114 5.73 -13.68 -12.91
C LEU A 114 6.12 -12.22 -12.65
N VAL A 115 6.24 -11.41 -13.71
CA VAL A 115 6.60 -9.99 -13.58
C VAL A 115 5.47 -9.18 -12.97
N VAL A 116 4.26 -9.29 -13.52
CA VAL A 116 3.12 -8.43 -13.16
C VAL A 116 2.52 -8.82 -11.81
N MET A 117 2.36 -10.11 -11.52
CA MET A 117 1.73 -10.56 -10.27
C MET A 117 2.74 -10.76 -9.15
N CYS A 118 3.90 -11.36 -9.42
CA CYS A 118 4.85 -11.70 -8.36
C CYS A 118 5.81 -10.56 -8.07
N ILE A 119 6.61 -10.13 -9.06
CA ILE A 119 7.62 -9.10 -8.84
C ILE A 119 6.96 -7.76 -8.52
N SER A 120 6.04 -7.30 -9.37
CA SER A 120 5.33 -6.04 -9.12
C SER A 120 4.42 -6.13 -7.90
N GLY A 121 3.83 -7.29 -7.59
CA GLY A 121 3.00 -7.48 -6.38
C GLY A 121 3.84 -7.44 -5.09
N LEU A 122 5.01 -8.06 -5.08
CA LEU A 122 5.97 -8.00 -3.98
C LEU A 122 6.42 -6.56 -3.72
N LEU A 123 6.81 -5.87 -4.79
CA LEU A 123 7.24 -4.48 -4.73
C LEU A 123 6.11 -3.55 -4.24
N LEU A 124 4.87 -3.79 -4.71
CA LEU A 124 3.68 -3.08 -4.22
C LEU A 124 3.43 -3.35 -2.73
N ALA A 125 3.54 -4.61 -2.26
CA ALA A 125 3.36 -4.95 -0.86
C ALA A 125 4.34 -4.19 0.04
N VAL A 126 5.62 -4.14 -0.35
CA VAL A 126 6.65 -3.36 0.35
C VAL A 126 6.29 -1.87 0.36
N ALA A 127 5.85 -1.33 -0.78
CA ALA A 127 5.44 0.07 -0.90
C ALA A 127 4.24 0.40 0.01
N LEU A 128 3.29 -0.52 0.17
CA LEU A 128 2.14 -0.35 1.07
C LEU A 128 2.55 -0.32 2.54
N PHE A 129 3.54 -1.12 2.97
CA PHE A 129 4.10 -1.03 4.32
C PHE A 129 4.83 0.30 4.55
N ILE A 130 5.64 0.73 3.58
CA ILE A 130 6.33 2.03 3.64
C ILE A 130 5.31 3.16 3.71
N TYR A 131 4.27 3.10 2.86
CA TYR A 131 3.17 4.05 2.86
C TYR A 131 2.47 4.10 4.21
N ALA A 132 2.09 2.96 4.79
CA ALA A 132 1.44 2.91 6.10
C ALA A 132 2.31 3.55 7.19
N ALA A 133 3.62 3.28 7.18
CA ALA A 133 4.57 3.88 8.11
C ALA A 133 4.70 5.40 7.91
N ARG A 134 4.72 5.89 6.66
CA ARG A 134 4.76 7.32 6.33
C ARG A 134 3.48 8.05 6.73
N LEU A 135 2.33 7.43 6.45
CA LEU A 135 1.02 7.99 6.79
C LEU A 135 0.86 8.16 8.31
N MET A 136 1.33 7.19 9.10
CA MET A 136 1.39 7.29 10.57
C MET A 136 2.34 8.40 11.06
N LYS A 137 3.39 8.71 10.29
CA LYS A 137 4.30 9.85 10.52
C LYS A 137 3.77 11.16 9.94
N ARG A 138 2.57 11.16 9.35
CA ARG A 138 1.97 12.29 8.61
C ARG A 138 2.89 12.83 7.50
N ASP A 139 3.71 11.99 6.91
CA ASP A 139 4.56 12.36 5.78
C ASP A 139 3.80 12.07 4.47
N ALA A 140 3.21 13.11 3.88
CA ALA A 140 2.50 13.01 2.60
C ALA A 140 3.45 12.88 1.39
N SER A 141 4.76 13.05 1.59
CA SER A 141 5.71 13.00 0.47
C SER A 141 5.72 11.60 -0.17
N HIS A 142 5.66 11.59 -1.51
CA HIS A 142 5.65 10.37 -2.34
C HIS A 142 4.41 9.48 -2.18
N VAL A 143 3.40 9.87 -1.39
CA VAL A 143 2.14 9.14 -1.30
C VAL A 143 1.45 9.05 -2.68
N ALA A 144 1.46 10.15 -3.42
CA ALA A 144 0.87 10.20 -4.75
C ALA A 144 1.49 9.16 -5.70
N ASP A 145 2.79 8.90 -5.59
CA ASP A 145 3.50 7.94 -6.44
C ASP A 145 3.14 6.50 -6.08
N VAL A 146 3.05 6.18 -4.78
CA VAL A 146 2.59 4.86 -4.34
C VAL A 146 1.14 4.60 -4.77
N VAL A 147 0.27 5.60 -4.67
CA VAL A 147 -1.12 5.50 -5.14
C VAL A 147 -1.19 5.28 -6.65
N LYS A 148 -0.46 6.08 -7.45
CA LYS A 148 -0.40 5.92 -8.91
C LYS A 148 0.09 4.53 -9.30
N TRP A 149 1.13 4.05 -8.63
CA TRP A 149 1.68 2.73 -8.90
C TRP A 149 0.74 1.60 -8.48
N SER A 150 0.06 1.71 -7.34
CA SER A 150 -0.98 0.77 -6.92
C SER A 150 -2.11 0.69 -7.96
N VAL A 151 -2.58 1.83 -8.45
CA VAL A 151 -3.59 1.89 -9.52
C VAL A 151 -3.07 1.25 -10.80
N ALA A 152 -1.86 1.58 -11.23
CA ALA A 152 -1.25 1.02 -12.44
C ALA A 152 -1.08 -0.51 -12.33
N HIS A 153 -0.64 -1.01 -11.18
CA HIS A 153 -0.54 -2.44 -10.90
C HIS A 153 -1.90 -3.12 -11.01
N HIS A 154 -2.92 -2.65 -10.28
CA HIS A 154 -4.25 -3.27 -10.31
C HIS A 154 -4.90 -3.19 -11.70
N ALA A 155 -4.73 -2.07 -12.42
CA ALA A 155 -5.19 -1.94 -13.79
C ALA A 155 -4.47 -2.93 -14.74
N SER A 156 -3.15 -3.09 -14.60
CA SER A 156 -2.38 -4.03 -15.42
C SER A 156 -2.76 -5.48 -15.16
N VAL A 157 -2.96 -5.87 -13.89
CA VAL A 157 -3.43 -7.22 -13.53
C VAL A 157 -4.83 -7.45 -14.10
N PHE A 158 -5.73 -6.48 -13.94
CA PHE A 158 -7.09 -6.58 -14.47
C PHE A 158 -7.11 -6.77 -15.99
N VAL A 159 -6.36 -5.95 -16.74
CA VAL A 159 -6.24 -6.06 -18.20
C VAL A 159 -5.59 -7.40 -18.59
N TYR A 160 -4.55 -7.83 -17.88
CA TYR A 160 -3.90 -9.11 -18.14
C TYR A 160 -4.87 -10.28 -18.02
N PHE A 161 -5.69 -10.33 -16.96
CA PHE A 161 -6.68 -11.39 -16.77
C PHE A 161 -7.83 -11.32 -17.76
N LEU A 162 -8.22 -10.12 -18.22
CA LEU A 162 -9.18 -9.99 -19.32
C LEU A 162 -8.64 -10.60 -20.62
N ILE A 163 -7.38 -10.32 -20.97
CA ILE A 163 -6.74 -10.89 -22.16
C ILE A 163 -6.61 -12.41 -22.00
N LEU A 164 -6.12 -12.88 -20.86
CA LEU A 164 -5.96 -14.31 -20.61
C LEU A 164 -7.32 -15.04 -20.68
N GLY A 165 -8.38 -14.48 -20.08
CA GLY A 165 -9.73 -15.03 -20.16
C GLY A 165 -10.29 -15.06 -21.57
N ALA A 166 -10.05 -14.01 -22.37
CA ALA A 166 -10.49 -13.94 -23.77
C ALA A 166 -9.76 -14.96 -24.67
N VAL A 167 -8.46 -15.17 -24.45
CA VAL A 167 -7.64 -16.08 -25.27
C VAL A 167 -7.86 -17.55 -24.92
N VAL A 168 -8.06 -17.87 -23.64
CA VAL A 168 -8.17 -19.27 -23.18
C VAL A 168 -9.61 -19.79 -23.24
N GLY A 169 -10.59 -18.90 -23.44
CA GLY A 169 -12.00 -19.21 -23.56
C GLY A 169 -12.69 -19.47 -22.21
N GLN A 170 -14.03 -19.40 -22.20
CA GLN A 170 -14.84 -19.61 -21.00
C GLN A 170 -14.92 -21.10 -20.65
N ARG A 171 -13.85 -21.64 -20.08
CA ARG A 171 -13.92 -22.91 -19.34
C ARG A 171 -14.30 -22.62 -17.89
N GLU A 172 -15.15 -23.46 -17.32
CA GLU A 172 -15.77 -23.22 -16.00
C GLU A 172 -14.73 -22.90 -14.91
N GLY A 173 -13.56 -23.56 -14.89
CA GLY A 173 -12.49 -23.29 -13.93
C GLY A 173 -11.80 -21.92 -14.08
N LEU A 174 -11.75 -21.37 -15.29
CA LEU A 174 -11.13 -20.06 -15.57
C LEU A 174 -12.04 -18.91 -15.14
N VAL A 175 -13.36 -19.10 -15.17
CA VAL A 175 -14.32 -18.10 -14.68
C VAL A 175 -14.14 -17.86 -13.18
N TYR A 176 -13.97 -18.94 -12.40
CA TYR A 176 -13.71 -18.82 -10.96
C TYR A 176 -12.34 -18.20 -10.68
N ALA A 177 -11.30 -18.56 -11.44
CA ALA A 177 -9.98 -17.93 -11.32
C ALA A 177 -10.02 -16.43 -11.66
N PHE A 178 -10.79 -16.06 -12.67
CA PHE A 178 -10.99 -14.68 -13.08
C PHE A 178 -11.74 -13.86 -12.03
N LEU A 179 -12.84 -14.38 -11.48
CA LEU A 179 -13.56 -13.75 -10.37
C LEU A 179 -12.68 -13.62 -9.12
N ALA A 180 -11.87 -14.63 -8.84
CA ALA A 180 -10.92 -14.63 -7.72
C ALA A 180 -9.83 -13.55 -7.86
N VAL A 181 -9.60 -13.00 -9.05
CA VAL A 181 -8.64 -11.90 -9.28
C VAL A 181 -9.31 -10.54 -9.45
N ILE A 182 -10.44 -10.47 -10.14
CA ILE A 182 -11.18 -9.21 -10.32
C ILE A 182 -11.58 -8.61 -8.99
N VAL A 183 -12.16 -9.42 -8.10
CA VAL A 183 -12.69 -8.91 -6.83
C VAL A 183 -11.57 -8.26 -5.99
N PRO A 184 -10.40 -8.92 -5.78
CA PRO A 184 -9.25 -8.27 -5.19
C PRO A 184 -8.74 -7.04 -5.94
N CYS A 185 -8.68 -7.05 -7.26
CA CYS A 185 -8.20 -5.88 -8.02
C CYS A 185 -9.10 -4.65 -7.83
N LEU A 186 -10.43 -4.84 -7.83
CA LEU A 186 -11.38 -3.77 -7.54
C LEU A 186 -11.25 -3.26 -6.11
N ALA A 187 -11.09 -4.17 -5.14
CA ALA A 187 -10.84 -3.79 -3.74
C ALA A 187 -9.52 -3.01 -3.59
N GLY A 188 -8.47 -3.39 -4.31
CA GLY A 188 -7.19 -2.67 -4.36
C GLY A 188 -7.31 -1.27 -4.98
N LEU A 189 -8.13 -1.09 -6.03
CA LEU A 189 -8.43 0.23 -6.58
C LEU A 189 -9.19 1.12 -5.59
N LEU A 190 -10.18 0.57 -4.89
CA LEU A 190 -10.91 1.28 -3.84
C LEU A 190 -10.00 1.68 -2.69
N GLN A 191 -9.07 0.81 -2.32
CA GLN A 191 -8.06 1.10 -1.32
C GLN A 191 -7.12 2.22 -1.78
N ALA A 192 -6.63 2.20 -3.02
CA ALA A 192 -5.80 3.28 -3.56
C ALA A 192 -6.53 4.64 -3.52
N LYS A 193 -7.86 4.64 -3.77
CA LYS A 193 -8.70 5.83 -3.61
C LYS A 193 -8.78 6.28 -2.14
N ALA A 194 -8.95 5.35 -1.20
CA ALA A 194 -8.95 5.65 0.23
C ALA A 194 -7.60 6.22 0.70
N MET A 195 -6.49 5.67 0.19
CA MET A 195 -5.13 6.18 0.43
C MET A 195 -4.98 7.61 -0.07
N SER A 196 -5.42 7.90 -1.30
CA SER A 196 -5.42 9.27 -1.84
C SER A 196 -6.25 10.25 -0.99
N ALA A 197 -7.40 9.81 -0.47
CA ALA A 197 -8.21 10.64 0.42
C ALA A 197 -7.53 10.92 1.77
N ALA A 198 -6.85 9.91 2.34
CA ALA A 198 -6.08 10.08 3.57
C ALA A 198 -4.87 11.02 3.38
N ALA A 199 -4.20 10.93 2.23
CA ALA A 199 -3.11 11.83 1.85
C ALA A 199 -3.54 13.29 1.82
N ARG A 200 -4.63 13.59 1.09
CA ARG A 200 -5.21 14.94 1.02
C ARG A 200 -5.63 15.45 2.41
N ARG A 201 -6.06 14.55 3.30
CA ARG A 201 -6.40 14.94 4.67
C ARG A 201 -5.15 15.32 5.47
N ILE A 202 -4.01 14.68 5.26
CA ILE A 202 -2.74 15.10 5.86
C ILE A 202 -2.36 16.49 5.36
N GLU A 203 -2.34 16.69 4.05
CA GLU A 203 -2.03 17.99 3.43
C GLU A 203 -2.93 19.11 3.96
N GLY A 204 -4.23 18.83 4.12
CA GLY A 204 -5.17 19.79 4.70
C GLY A 204 -4.91 20.09 6.18
N ILE A 205 -4.50 19.10 6.97
CA ILE A 205 -4.13 19.31 8.38
C ILE A 205 -2.85 20.14 8.47
N GLU A 206 -1.84 19.85 7.65
CA GLU A 206 -0.60 20.62 7.60
C GLU A 206 -0.87 22.08 7.21
N ALA A 207 -1.73 22.32 6.21
CA ALA A 207 -2.11 23.68 5.80
C ALA A 207 -2.91 24.44 6.88
N GLU A 208 -3.81 23.77 7.60
CA GLU A 208 -4.53 24.36 8.74
C GLU A 208 -3.57 24.73 9.89
N GLU A 209 -2.58 23.87 10.16
CA GLU A 209 -1.55 24.08 11.18
C GLU A 209 -0.62 25.26 10.82
N ASP A 210 -0.11 25.30 9.58
CA ASP A 210 0.73 26.40 9.09
C ASP A 210 0.02 27.75 9.15
N ARG A 211 -1.28 27.77 8.80
CA ARG A 211 -2.11 28.97 8.91
C ARG A 211 -2.30 29.41 10.37
N GLY A 212 -2.54 28.47 11.28
CA GLY A 212 -2.65 28.77 12.71
C GLY A 212 -1.38 29.36 13.29
N LEU A 213 -0.21 28.87 12.84
CA LEU A 213 1.10 29.38 13.24
C LEU A 213 1.36 30.79 12.68
N ALA A 214 1.00 31.04 11.41
CA ALA A 214 1.10 32.37 10.81
C ALA A 214 0.25 33.41 11.58
N LEU A 215 -0.99 33.06 11.90
CA LEU A 215 -1.88 33.94 12.68
C LEU A 215 -1.37 34.18 14.12
N ALA A 216 -0.80 33.16 14.76
CA ALA A 216 -0.20 33.31 16.09
C ALA A 216 1.05 34.21 16.08
N ALA A 217 1.82 34.20 14.98
CA ALA A 217 2.98 35.07 14.81
C ALA A 217 2.59 36.54 14.58
N GLU A 218 1.41 36.79 13.98
CA GLU A 218 0.87 38.13 13.74
C GLU A 218 0.10 38.70 14.95
N ALA A 219 -0.24 37.88 15.95
CA ALA A 219 -0.97 38.32 17.12
C ALA A 219 -0.12 39.34 17.93
N PRO A 220 -0.64 40.55 18.22
CA PRO A 220 0.10 41.53 19.00
C PRO A 220 0.43 40.95 20.38
N LEU A 221 1.69 41.11 20.80
CA LEU A 221 2.11 40.80 22.16
C LEU A 221 1.30 41.68 23.11
N VAL A 222 0.27 41.11 23.73
CA VAL A 222 -0.49 41.78 24.77
C VAL A 222 0.46 41.99 25.93
N ALA A 223 0.94 43.24 26.04
CA ALA A 223 1.84 43.72 27.09
C ALA A 223 1.09 43.98 28.40
#